data_AF-U6D7M2-F1
#
_entry.id   AF-U6D7M2-F1
#
_cell.length_a   1.000
_cell.length_b   1.000
_cell.length_c   1.000
_cell.angle_alpha   90.00
_cell.angle_beta   90.00
_cell.angle_gamma   90.00
#
_symmetry.space_group_name_H-M   'P 1'
#
loop_
_entity.id
_entity.type
_entity.pdbx_description
1 polymer ?
#
loop_
_entity_poly.entity_id
_entity_poly.type
_entity_poly.pdbx_seq_one_letter_code
_entity_poly.pdbx_strand_id
1 'polypeptide(L)'
;RERLEQERKDAAAALEREHRAELERLSSSLEAKHREVVSSLQRKMEEAQQKEAAQVQESLGWAEQRAQQRAHRVLEYEQELSGLLREKRQEVEREHERKMDRMKEEHQQVVAEAREQYEAEERKQRAELLGHLTGELERLRRSHERELEAVRQMQDRQLEDLRRRHREQERKLQDLEVELEARTKDVKAKLAHLGLQEETARREQQQLLHAQRQAALESEEVTASYQHLEEAKKEHTHLLESNRQLQRLLDELRARRAELESQVEALQTQSRRLQKHISDLEAEAQRKQDMLKELEAKESSAAPRFEPDLHIEDLRKSLGTRMEETDLSLDSVRHYLSAEGMALRSAKEFLVRQTRSMRRRQSALKAAQQHWRRELARAPEATKDPPGTKALEDARQDLEEETRHLDEMKSAMRKGHDLLKKKEEKLNQLESSLREEALDEDTRRQTPKKGVTFDLSDTDDMSSAGSESCPLPHYEWQCRQGEDHVNLTANATLPYKYHYLSSSLQRISSQLNGVLSMLGSLTPQPPP
;
A
#
# COMPACT_ATOMS: atom_id res chain seq x y z
N ARG A 1 -20.05 81.00 -221.18
CA ARG A 1 -20.99 81.01 -220.03
C ARG A 1 -20.39 80.25 -218.84
N GLU A 2 -19.71 79.12 -219.05
CA GLU A 2 -19.24 78.24 -217.95
C GLU A 2 -18.41 78.91 -216.84
N ARG A 3 -17.54 79.89 -217.15
CA ARG A 3 -16.72 80.57 -216.12
C ARG A 3 -17.54 81.14 -214.95
N LEU A 4 -18.71 81.74 -215.22
CA LEU A 4 -19.58 82.32 -214.19
C LEU A 4 -20.29 81.28 -213.32
N GLU A 5 -20.41 80.03 -213.78
CA GLU A 5 -20.90 78.95 -212.92
C GLU A 5 -19.82 78.40 -212.01
N GLN A 6 -18.56 78.44 -212.45
CA GLN A 6 -17.43 78.02 -211.63
C GLN A 6 -17.20 79.00 -210.47
N GLU A 7 -17.12 80.30 -210.76
CA GLU A 7 -17.02 81.36 -209.74
C GLU A 7 -18.15 81.29 -208.69
N ARG A 8 -19.39 80.95 -209.11
CA ARG A 8 -20.52 80.74 -208.20
C ARG A 8 -20.37 79.49 -207.32
N LYS A 9 -19.85 78.39 -207.86
CA LYS A 9 -19.57 77.16 -207.09
C LYS A 9 -18.45 77.40 -206.07
N ASP A 10 -17.40 78.11 -206.47
CA ASP A 10 -16.26 78.40 -205.61
C ASP A 10 -16.64 79.36 -204.47
N ALA A 11 -17.49 80.37 -204.74
CA ALA A 11 -18.06 81.26 -203.72
C ALA A 11 -19.01 80.54 -202.74
N ALA A 12 -19.88 79.65 -203.24
CA ALA A 12 -20.73 78.83 -202.37
C ALA A 12 -19.89 77.90 -201.47
N ALA A 13 -18.84 77.29 -202.02
CA ALA A 13 -17.92 76.46 -201.26
C ALA A 13 -17.09 77.27 -200.25
N ALA A 14 -16.88 78.57 -200.44
CA ALA A 14 -16.26 79.44 -199.44
C ALA A 14 -17.20 79.63 -198.23
N LEU A 15 -18.45 80.05 -198.47
CA LEU A 15 -19.47 80.20 -197.42
C LEU A 15 -19.75 78.89 -196.66
N GLU A 16 -19.77 77.74 -197.34
CA GLU A 16 -19.89 76.44 -196.66
C GLU A 16 -18.73 76.16 -195.69
N ARG A 17 -17.50 76.59 -196.00
CA ARG A 17 -16.34 76.42 -195.10
C ARG A 17 -16.41 77.40 -193.93
N GLU A 18 -16.82 78.63 -194.17
CA GLU A 18 -17.01 79.64 -193.12
C GLU A 18 -18.09 79.19 -192.13
N HIS A 19 -19.28 78.80 -192.60
CA HIS A 19 -20.33 78.30 -191.71
C HIS A 19 -19.97 77.00 -190.99
N ARG A 20 -19.18 76.10 -191.60
CA ARG A 20 -18.63 74.92 -190.88
C ARG A 20 -17.68 75.35 -189.76
N ALA A 21 -16.75 76.27 -190.03
CA ALA A 21 -15.83 76.79 -189.02
C ALA A 21 -16.55 77.58 -187.90
N GLU A 22 -17.62 78.32 -188.23
CA GLU A 22 -18.49 78.97 -187.23
C GLU A 22 -19.23 77.94 -186.36
N LEU A 23 -19.79 76.89 -186.96
CA LEU A 23 -20.47 75.81 -186.23
C LEU A 23 -19.49 75.03 -185.33
N GLU A 24 -18.28 74.73 -185.81
CA GLU A 24 -17.21 74.08 -185.03
C GLU A 24 -16.68 74.98 -183.89
N ARG A 25 -16.59 76.29 -184.11
CA ARG A 25 -16.26 77.27 -183.07
C ARG A 25 -17.38 77.42 -182.03
N LEU A 26 -18.63 77.36 -182.45
CA LEU A 26 -19.78 77.43 -181.55
C LEU A 26 -19.97 76.13 -180.76
N SER A 27 -19.79 74.96 -181.38
CA SER A 27 -19.87 73.67 -180.69
C SER A 27 -18.73 73.53 -179.68
N SER A 28 -17.48 73.79 -180.06
CA SER A 28 -16.35 73.75 -179.12
C SER A 28 -16.47 74.78 -177.99
N SER A 29 -17.04 75.97 -178.24
CA SER A 29 -17.34 76.95 -177.17
C SER A 29 -18.47 76.48 -176.24
N LEU A 30 -19.52 75.85 -176.77
CA LEU A 30 -20.61 75.28 -175.99
C LEU A 30 -20.12 74.09 -175.15
N GLU A 31 -19.34 73.19 -175.73
CA GLU A 31 -18.73 72.06 -175.03
C GLU A 31 -17.76 72.52 -173.95
N ALA A 32 -16.94 73.56 -174.19
CA ALA A 32 -16.06 74.12 -173.17
C ALA A 32 -16.85 74.64 -171.98
N LYS A 33 -17.92 75.41 -172.22
CA LYS A 33 -18.85 75.88 -171.18
C LYS A 33 -19.57 74.72 -170.48
N HIS A 34 -19.95 73.67 -171.22
CA HIS A 34 -20.59 72.50 -170.62
C HIS A 34 -19.62 71.72 -169.73
N ARG A 35 -18.37 71.49 -170.17
CA ARG A 35 -17.29 70.91 -169.37
C ARG A 35 -17.04 71.74 -168.11
N GLU A 36 -16.96 73.06 -168.23
CA GLU A 36 -16.78 73.97 -167.09
C GLU A 36 -17.95 73.90 -166.10
N VAL A 37 -19.20 73.91 -166.58
CA VAL A 37 -20.40 73.76 -165.73
C VAL A 37 -20.45 72.38 -165.07
N VAL A 38 -20.14 71.30 -165.80
CA VAL A 38 -20.08 69.94 -165.25
C VAL A 38 -18.99 69.82 -164.19
N SER A 39 -17.78 70.32 -164.43
CA SER A 39 -16.71 70.35 -163.42
C SER A 39 -17.02 71.26 -162.23
N SER A 40 -17.78 72.34 -162.43
CA SER A 40 -18.28 73.20 -161.36
C SER A 40 -19.35 72.51 -160.51
N LEU A 41 -20.24 71.74 -161.12
CA LEU A 41 -21.24 70.93 -160.43
C LEU A 41 -20.62 69.72 -159.73
N GLN A 42 -19.68 69.00 -160.37
CA GLN A 42 -18.91 67.91 -159.76
C GLN A 42 -18.17 68.41 -158.52
N ARG A 43 -17.40 69.50 -158.64
CA ARG A 43 -16.72 70.11 -157.48
C ARG A 43 -17.69 70.50 -156.37
N LYS A 44 -18.87 71.04 -156.70
CA LYS A 44 -19.91 71.37 -155.70
C LYS A 44 -20.51 70.13 -155.04
N MET A 45 -20.68 69.02 -155.75
CA MET A 45 -21.11 67.74 -155.16
C MET A 45 -20.01 67.14 -154.28
N GLU A 46 -18.76 67.15 -154.73
CA GLU A 46 -17.60 66.70 -153.95
C GLU A 46 -17.43 67.54 -152.68
N GLU A 47 -17.52 68.86 -152.79
CA GLU A 47 -17.51 69.78 -151.65
C GLU A 47 -18.69 69.53 -150.69
N ALA A 48 -19.89 69.25 -151.21
CA ALA A 48 -21.05 68.94 -150.38
C ALA A 48 -20.87 67.60 -149.65
N GLN A 49 -20.45 66.55 -150.36
CA GLN A 49 -20.15 65.24 -149.79
C GLN A 49 -19.01 65.30 -148.75
N GLN A 50 -17.98 66.13 -148.98
CA GLN A 50 -16.92 66.37 -148.00
C GLN A 50 -17.45 67.09 -146.74
N LYS A 51 -18.35 68.08 -146.90
CA LYS A 51 -18.98 68.80 -145.78
C LYS A 51 -19.94 67.89 -144.99
N GLU A 52 -20.73 67.07 -145.67
CA GLU A 52 -21.61 66.06 -145.07
C GLU A 52 -20.80 64.98 -144.34
N ALA A 53 -19.75 64.44 -144.97
CA ALA A 53 -18.88 63.44 -144.35
C ALA A 53 -18.15 63.99 -143.11
N ALA A 54 -17.64 65.23 -143.17
CA ALA A 54 -17.05 65.90 -142.01
C ALA A 54 -18.07 66.11 -140.89
N GLN A 55 -19.27 66.61 -141.21
CA GLN A 55 -20.35 66.80 -140.22
C GLN A 55 -20.79 65.48 -139.58
N VAL A 56 -20.86 64.39 -140.36
CA VAL A 56 -21.15 63.05 -139.83
C VAL A 56 -20.00 62.57 -138.93
N GLN A 57 -18.74 62.72 -139.36
CA GLN A 57 -17.56 62.34 -138.57
C GLN A 57 -17.48 63.11 -137.24
N GLU A 58 -17.74 64.41 -137.24
CA GLU A 58 -17.89 65.21 -136.02
C GLU A 58 -19.02 64.67 -135.13
N SER A 59 -20.21 64.41 -135.70
CA SER A 59 -21.36 63.89 -134.95
C SER A 59 -21.11 62.51 -134.33
N LEU A 60 -20.34 61.65 -135.01
CA LEU A 60 -19.87 60.36 -134.53
C LEU A 60 -18.87 60.55 -133.39
N GLY A 61 -17.85 61.39 -133.55
CA GLY A 61 -16.91 61.72 -132.47
C GLY A 61 -17.61 62.26 -131.21
N TRP A 62 -18.60 63.14 -131.36
CA TRP A 62 -19.44 63.60 -130.25
C TRP A 62 -20.31 62.48 -129.66
N ALA A 63 -20.74 61.48 -130.43
CA ALA A 63 -21.47 60.31 -129.93
C ALA A 63 -20.55 59.34 -129.17
N GLU A 64 -19.37 59.04 -129.71
CA GLU A 64 -18.34 58.19 -129.12
C GLU A 64 -17.84 58.76 -127.79
N GLN A 65 -17.51 60.05 -127.72
CA GLN A 65 -17.12 60.72 -126.47
C GLN A 65 -18.23 60.63 -125.41
N ARG A 66 -19.50 60.80 -125.80
CA ARG A 66 -20.64 60.62 -124.87
C ARG A 66 -20.84 59.16 -124.47
N ALA A 67 -20.51 58.20 -125.33
CA ALA A 67 -20.55 56.77 -125.00
C ALA A 67 -19.42 56.39 -124.03
N GLN A 68 -18.20 56.88 -124.26
CA GLN A 68 -17.05 56.73 -123.35
C GLN A 68 -17.35 57.35 -121.98
N GLN A 69 -17.85 58.59 -121.92
CA GLN A 69 -18.26 59.23 -120.66
C GLN A 69 -19.34 58.44 -119.90
N ARG A 70 -20.26 57.77 -120.60
CA ARG A 70 -21.25 56.88 -119.98
C ARG A 70 -20.62 55.59 -119.48
N ALA A 71 -19.74 54.97 -120.26
CA ALA A 71 -19.02 53.75 -119.87
C ALA A 71 -18.13 53.99 -118.64
N HIS A 72 -17.43 55.12 -118.57
CA HIS A 72 -16.65 55.51 -117.39
C HIS A 72 -17.53 55.62 -116.14
N ARG A 73 -18.69 56.27 -116.23
CA ARG A 73 -19.66 56.35 -115.10
C ARG A 73 -20.23 55.00 -114.69
N VAL A 74 -20.46 54.09 -115.65
CA VAL A 74 -20.88 52.71 -115.34
C VAL A 74 -19.76 51.98 -114.60
N LEU A 75 -18.50 52.10 -115.06
CA LEU A 75 -17.33 51.52 -114.38
C LEU A 75 -17.10 52.11 -112.98
N GLU A 76 -17.37 53.40 -112.78
CA GLU A 76 -17.36 54.08 -111.47
C GLU A 76 -18.41 53.44 -110.54
N TYR A 77 -19.68 53.35 -110.99
CA TYR A 77 -20.75 52.71 -110.19
C TYR A 77 -20.54 51.21 -109.97
N GLU A 78 -19.95 50.47 -110.92
CA GLU A 78 -19.58 49.06 -110.74
C GLU A 78 -18.47 48.91 -109.69
N GLN A 79 -17.49 49.81 -109.69
CA GLN A 79 -16.42 49.84 -108.68
C GLN A 79 -16.98 50.18 -107.29
N GLU A 80 -17.78 51.23 -107.17
CA GLU A 80 -18.48 51.63 -105.93
C GLU A 80 -19.36 50.49 -105.39
N LEU A 81 -20.21 49.91 -106.23
CA LEU A 81 -21.08 48.79 -105.85
C LEU A 81 -20.27 47.55 -105.45
N SER A 82 -19.16 47.26 -106.15
CA SER A 82 -18.25 46.17 -105.74
C SER A 82 -17.60 46.46 -104.38
N GLY A 83 -17.34 47.72 -104.05
CA GLY A 83 -16.83 48.20 -102.77
C GLY A 83 -17.84 47.98 -101.66
N LEU A 84 -19.03 48.56 -101.80
CA LEU A 84 -20.15 48.40 -100.86
C LEU A 84 -20.51 46.93 -100.63
N LEU A 85 -20.50 46.09 -101.67
CA LEU A 85 -20.76 44.64 -101.52
C LEU A 85 -19.61 43.89 -100.84
N ARG A 86 -18.35 44.35 -100.96
CA ARG A 86 -17.21 43.81 -100.19
C ARG A 86 -17.29 44.25 -98.73
N GLU A 87 -17.55 45.52 -98.48
CA GLU A 87 -17.72 46.09 -97.13
C GLU A 87 -18.86 45.40 -96.37
N LYS A 88 -20.03 45.25 -97.00
CA LYS A 88 -21.20 44.57 -96.39
C LYS A 88 -20.94 43.09 -96.10
N ARG A 89 -20.17 42.38 -96.94
CA ARG A 89 -19.69 41.02 -96.59
C ARG A 89 -18.80 41.03 -95.35
N GLN A 90 -17.81 41.91 -95.31
CA GLN A 90 -16.91 42.02 -94.14
C GLN A 90 -17.61 42.53 -92.87
N GLU A 91 -18.65 43.35 -92.97
CA GLU A 91 -19.50 43.73 -91.84
C GLU A 91 -20.24 42.51 -91.28
N VAL A 92 -20.85 41.70 -92.15
CA VAL A 92 -21.55 40.46 -91.79
C VAL A 92 -20.58 39.43 -91.19
N GLU A 93 -19.39 39.26 -91.78
CA GLU A 93 -18.31 38.43 -91.24
C GLU A 93 -17.93 38.86 -89.81
N ARG A 94 -17.63 40.15 -89.60
CA ARG A 94 -17.33 40.72 -88.27
C ARG A 94 -18.50 40.63 -87.31
N GLU A 95 -19.74 40.70 -87.78
CA GLU A 95 -20.92 40.44 -86.95
C GLU A 95 -21.02 38.97 -86.54
N HIS A 96 -20.71 38.02 -87.42
CA HIS A 96 -20.66 36.60 -87.07
C HIS A 96 -19.53 36.30 -86.09
N GLU A 97 -18.33 36.87 -86.27
CA GLU A 97 -17.23 36.81 -85.30
C GLU A 97 -17.69 37.28 -83.92
N ARG A 98 -18.22 38.51 -83.82
CA ARG A 98 -18.74 39.06 -82.55
C ARG A 98 -19.86 38.22 -81.93
N LYS A 99 -20.73 37.60 -82.73
CA LYS A 99 -21.80 36.70 -82.24
C LYS A 99 -21.21 35.38 -81.71
N MET A 100 -20.20 34.83 -82.38
CA MET A 100 -19.49 33.63 -81.93
C MET A 100 -18.65 33.90 -80.68
N ASP A 101 -18.02 35.06 -80.56
CA ASP A 101 -17.22 35.42 -79.39
C ASP A 101 -18.09 35.66 -78.16
N ARG A 102 -19.23 36.36 -78.29
CA ARG A 102 -20.24 36.44 -77.22
C ARG A 102 -20.73 35.07 -76.78
N MET A 103 -21.02 34.16 -77.71
CA MET A 103 -21.44 32.80 -77.37
C MET A 103 -20.35 32.00 -76.63
N LYS A 104 -19.06 32.26 -76.92
CA LYS A 104 -17.93 31.69 -76.15
C LYS A 104 -17.85 32.30 -74.76
N GLU A 105 -18.01 33.62 -74.63
CA GLU A 105 -18.00 34.35 -73.35
C GLU A 105 -19.16 33.91 -72.45
N GLU A 106 -20.38 33.85 -72.98
CA GLU A 106 -21.59 33.34 -72.32
C GLU A 106 -21.39 31.89 -71.85
N HIS A 107 -20.85 31.01 -72.71
CA HIS A 107 -20.55 29.62 -72.31
C HIS A 107 -19.46 29.54 -71.23
N GLN A 108 -18.41 30.36 -71.32
CA GLN A 108 -17.35 30.43 -70.31
C GLN A 108 -17.88 30.93 -68.96
N GLN A 109 -18.78 31.91 -68.97
CA GLN A 109 -19.47 32.41 -67.77
C GLN A 109 -20.33 31.31 -67.13
N VAL A 110 -21.22 30.66 -67.89
CA VAL A 110 -22.06 29.55 -67.37
C VAL A 110 -21.21 28.39 -66.84
N VAL A 111 -20.08 28.06 -67.48
CA VAL A 111 -19.15 27.03 -66.98
C VAL A 111 -18.39 27.48 -65.73
N ALA A 112 -18.07 28.76 -65.57
CA ALA A 112 -17.48 29.30 -64.35
C ALA A 112 -18.50 29.31 -63.20
N GLU A 113 -19.70 29.84 -63.40
CA GLU A 113 -20.79 29.86 -62.43
C GLU A 113 -21.14 28.44 -61.94
N ALA A 114 -21.24 27.46 -62.85
CA ALA A 114 -21.49 26.07 -62.48
C ALA A 114 -20.36 25.48 -61.62
N ARG A 115 -19.09 25.80 -61.90
CA ARG A 115 -17.95 25.36 -61.07
C ARG A 115 -18.01 26.02 -59.69
N GLU A 116 -18.23 27.33 -59.62
CA GLU A 116 -18.35 28.05 -58.36
C GLU A 116 -19.49 27.51 -57.48
N GLN A 117 -20.63 27.14 -58.09
CA GLN A 117 -21.75 26.48 -57.42
C GLN A 117 -21.33 25.10 -56.84
N TYR A 118 -20.76 24.21 -57.65
CA TYR A 118 -20.32 22.89 -57.16
C TYR A 118 -19.24 22.99 -56.07
N GLU A 119 -18.27 23.91 -56.21
CA GLU A 119 -17.29 24.15 -55.16
C GLU A 119 -17.91 24.76 -53.89
N ALA A 120 -18.93 25.61 -54.00
CA ALA A 120 -19.66 26.16 -52.86
C ALA A 120 -20.48 25.08 -52.13
N GLU A 121 -21.14 24.19 -52.87
CA GLU A 121 -21.80 23.01 -52.32
C GLU A 121 -20.80 22.05 -51.64
N GLU A 122 -19.65 21.81 -52.25
CA GLU A 122 -18.61 20.97 -51.64
C GLU A 122 -18.04 21.61 -50.37
N ARG A 123 -17.76 22.93 -50.38
CA ARG A 123 -17.35 23.70 -49.19
C ARG A 123 -18.40 23.59 -48.08
N LYS A 124 -19.69 23.66 -48.42
CA LYS A 124 -20.81 23.49 -47.48
C LYS A 124 -20.85 22.07 -46.90
N GLN A 125 -20.84 21.03 -47.73
CA GLN A 125 -20.85 19.63 -47.29
C GLN A 125 -19.64 19.30 -46.40
N ARG A 126 -18.44 19.78 -46.78
CA ARG A 126 -17.22 19.66 -45.97
C ARG A 126 -17.39 20.35 -44.61
N ALA A 127 -17.96 21.55 -44.56
CA ALA A 127 -18.21 22.27 -43.32
C ALA A 127 -19.28 21.59 -42.43
N GLU A 128 -20.34 21.06 -43.02
CA GLU A 128 -21.38 20.29 -42.31
C GLU A 128 -20.80 19.01 -41.69
N LEU A 129 -20.03 18.22 -42.47
CA LEU A 129 -19.34 17.02 -41.98
C LEU A 129 -18.33 17.33 -40.86
N LEU A 130 -17.52 18.38 -41.00
CA LEU A 130 -16.60 18.83 -39.96
C LEU A 130 -17.34 19.30 -38.69
N GLY A 131 -18.49 19.97 -38.85
CA GLY A 131 -19.38 20.35 -37.75
C GLY A 131 -19.95 19.14 -37.01
N HIS A 132 -20.42 18.13 -37.74
CA HIS A 132 -20.90 16.87 -37.17
C HIS A 132 -19.79 16.14 -36.39
N LEU A 133 -18.62 15.92 -37.00
CA LEU A 133 -17.48 15.27 -36.35
C LEU A 133 -17.01 16.04 -35.10
N THR A 134 -16.95 17.37 -35.16
CA THR A 134 -16.59 18.21 -34.00
C THR A 134 -17.63 18.08 -32.89
N GLY A 135 -18.93 18.09 -33.24
CA GLY A 135 -20.02 17.89 -32.29
C GLY A 135 -20.02 16.51 -31.64
N GLU A 136 -19.64 15.46 -32.37
CA GLU A 136 -19.48 14.10 -31.81
C GLU A 136 -18.27 14.00 -30.89
N LEU A 137 -17.13 14.58 -31.26
CA LEU A 137 -15.95 14.68 -30.38
C LEU A 137 -16.27 15.44 -29.10
N GLU A 138 -17.03 16.54 -29.17
CA GLU A 138 -17.50 17.25 -27.97
C GLU A 138 -18.48 16.41 -27.12
N ARG A 139 -19.41 15.68 -27.74
CA ARG A 139 -20.34 14.80 -27.02
C ARG A 139 -19.59 13.69 -26.27
N LEU A 140 -18.60 13.08 -26.91
CA LEU A 140 -17.77 12.00 -26.35
C LEU A 140 -16.85 12.51 -25.23
N ARG A 141 -16.25 13.69 -25.40
CA ARG A 141 -15.49 14.37 -24.32
C ARG A 141 -16.40 14.61 -23.11
N ARG A 142 -17.58 15.19 -23.32
CA ARG A 142 -18.56 15.47 -22.26
C ARG A 142 -19.17 14.22 -21.62
N SER A 143 -19.23 13.07 -22.29
CA SER A 143 -19.62 11.81 -21.62
C SER A 143 -18.48 11.28 -20.77
N HIS A 144 -17.25 11.25 -21.30
CA HIS A 144 -16.08 10.80 -20.57
C HIS A 144 -15.76 11.66 -19.33
N GLU A 145 -15.90 12.98 -19.45
CA GLU A 145 -15.77 13.93 -18.32
C GLU A 145 -16.76 13.58 -17.18
N ARG A 146 -18.03 13.32 -17.52
CA ARG A 146 -19.06 12.91 -16.54
C ARG A 146 -18.79 11.54 -15.93
N GLU A 147 -18.25 10.59 -16.69
CA GLU A 147 -17.83 9.29 -16.18
C GLU A 147 -16.68 9.43 -15.17
N LEU A 148 -15.68 10.24 -15.50
CA LEU A 148 -14.56 10.56 -14.59
C LEU A 148 -15.05 11.28 -13.33
N GLU A 149 -15.98 12.23 -13.44
CA GLU A 149 -16.60 12.91 -12.31
C GLU A 149 -17.43 11.95 -11.44
N ALA A 150 -18.23 11.07 -12.04
CA ALA A 150 -19.00 10.07 -11.31
C ALA A 150 -18.07 9.08 -10.56
N VAL A 151 -16.98 8.62 -11.18
CA VAL A 151 -15.99 7.77 -10.54
C VAL A 151 -15.28 8.49 -9.39
N ARG A 152 -14.87 9.76 -9.56
CA ARG A 152 -14.32 10.59 -8.49
C ARG A 152 -15.28 10.72 -7.31
N GLN A 153 -16.53 11.13 -7.57
CA GLN A 153 -17.56 11.24 -6.53
C GLN A 153 -17.82 9.92 -5.79
N MET A 154 -17.76 8.78 -6.48
CA MET A 154 -17.90 7.46 -5.83
C MET A 154 -16.69 7.10 -4.97
N GLN A 155 -15.47 7.45 -5.38
CA GLN A 155 -14.25 7.30 -4.58
C GLN A 155 -14.27 8.23 -3.35
N ASP A 156 -14.67 9.48 -3.51
CA ASP A 156 -14.80 10.44 -2.40
C ASP A 156 -15.83 9.99 -1.37
N ARG A 157 -17.01 9.50 -1.81
CA ARG A 157 -18.02 8.88 -0.93
C ARG A 157 -17.46 7.67 -0.17
N GLN A 158 -16.71 6.78 -0.83
CA GLN A 158 -16.06 5.64 -0.18
C GLN A 158 -15.02 6.07 0.86
N LEU A 159 -14.22 7.11 0.57
CA LEU A 159 -13.27 7.69 1.51
C LEU A 159 -13.96 8.37 2.69
N GLU A 160 -15.08 9.06 2.47
CA GLU A 160 -15.92 9.60 3.54
C GLU A 160 -16.49 8.51 4.44
N ASP A 161 -17.06 7.45 3.87
CA ASP A 161 -17.61 6.31 4.63
C ASP A 161 -16.54 5.63 5.48
N LEU A 162 -15.34 5.42 4.93
CA LEU A 162 -14.21 4.89 5.69
C LEU A 162 -13.79 5.83 6.82
N ARG A 163 -13.74 7.16 6.57
CA ARG A 163 -13.47 8.17 7.61
C ARG A 163 -14.55 8.23 8.69
N ARG A 164 -15.83 8.04 8.33
CA ARG A 164 -16.97 7.97 9.27
C ARG A 164 -16.85 6.74 10.17
N ARG A 165 -16.65 5.56 9.59
CA ARG A 165 -16.44 4.29 10.31
C ARG A 165 -15.21 4.33 11.22
N HIS A 166 -14.12 4.95 10.79
CA HIS A 166 -12.94 5.15 11.63
C HIS A 166 -13.25 6.02 12.86
N ARG A 167 -13.94 7.16 12.69
CA ARG A 167 -14.36 8.03 13.81
C ARG A 167 -15.34 7.35 14.76
N GLU A 168 -16.19 6.46 14.26
CA GLU A 168 -17.07 5.63 15.09
C GLU A 168 -16.31 4.55 15.86
N GLN A 169 -15.21 4.02 15.32
CA GLN A 169 -14.30 3.12 16.03
C GLN A 169 -13.47 3.87 17.08
N GLU A 170 -12.94 5.06 16.76
CA GLU A 170 -12.23 5.93 17.70
C GLU A 170 -13.11 6.29 18.91
N ARG A 171 -14.37 6.67 18.68
CA ARG A 171 -15.34 6.91 19.77
C ARG A 171 -15.55 5.68 20.64
N LYS A 172 -15.81 4.50 20.05
CA LYS A 172 -15.98 3.25 20.80
C LYS A 172 -14.75 2.87 21.61
N LEU A 173 -13.54 3.19 21.12
CA LEU A 173 -12.30 3.00 21.87
C LEU A 173 -12.18 4.00 23.04
N GLN A 174 -12.57 5.26 22.83
CA GLN A 174 -12.63 6.28 23.90
C GLN A 174 -13.67 5.93 24.97
N ASP A 175 -14.85 5.45 24.59
CA ASP A 175 -15.90 4.99 25.50
C ASP A 175 -15.38 3.84 26.39
N LEU A 176 -14.69 2.86 25.78
CA LEU A 176 -14.07 1.73 26.49
C LEU A 176 -12.86 2.15 27.34
N GLU A 177 -12.07 3.13 26.90
CA GLU A 177 -10.95 3.69 27.68
C GLU A 177 -11.46 4.38 28.95
N VAL A 178 -12.53 5.20 28.84
CA VAL A 178 -13.21 5.82 29.99
C VAL A 178 -13.83 4.76 30.91
N GLU A 179 -14.40 3.68 30.37
CA GLU A 179 -14.92 2.58 31.19
C GLU A 179 -13.80 1.84 31.95
N LEU A 180 -12.67 1.57 31.30
CA LEU A 180 -11.50 0.94 31.92
C LEU A 180 -10.84 1.86 32.96
N GLU A 181 -10.81 3.17 32.72
CA GLU A 181 -10.41 4.15 33.73
C GLU A 181 -11.34 4.11 34.95
N ALA A 182 -12.66 4.10 34.75
CA ALA A 182 -13.65 4.03 35.83
C ALA A 182 -13.47 2.74 36.65
N ARG A 183 -13.43 1.58 36.00
CA ARG A 183 -13.14 0.28 36.63
C ARG A 183 -11.80 0.30 37.40
N THR A 184 -10.78 0.98 36.87
CA THR A 184 -9.47 1.13 37.54
C THR A 184 -9.56 2.03 38.79
N LYS A 185 -10.36 3.10 38.75
CA LYS A 185 -10.64 3.97 39.90
C LYS A 185 -11.42 3.20 40.98
N ASP A 186 -12.40 2.40 40.60
CA ASP A 186 -13.16 1.53 41.50
C ASP A 186 -12.30 0.45 42.17
N VAL A 187 -11.40 -0.21 41.41
CA VAL A 187 -10.47 -1.20 41.98
C VAL A 187 -9.50 -0.53 42.95
N LYS A 188 -8.98 0.67 42.63
CA LYS A 188 -8.15 1.45 43.57
C LYS A 188 -8.91 1.82 44.85
N ALA A 189 -10.19 2.22 44.74
CA ALA A 189 -11.03 2.52 45.90
C ALA A 189 -11.29 1.27 46.76
N LYS A 190 -11.56 0.12 46.14
CA LYS A 190 -11.72 -1.17 46.84
C LYS A 190 -10.43 -1.63 47.53
N LEU A 191 -9.28 -1.47 46.88
CA LEU A 191 -7.97 -1.76 47.49
C LEU A 191 -7.68 -0.83 48.68
N ALA A 192 -8.01 0.46 48.59
CA ALA A 192 -7.89 1.39 49.71
C ALA A 192 -8.82 1.00 50.89
N HIS A 193 -10.05 0.57 50.60
CA HIS A 193 -10.97 0.08 51.63
C HIS A 193 -10.48 -1.21 52.31
N LEU A 194 -9.99 -2.19 51.53
CA LEU A 194 -9.39 -3.42 52.06
C LEU A 194 -8.12 -3.13 52.88
N GLY A 195 -7.29 -2.18 52.46
CA GLY A 195 -6.12 -1.74 53.22
C GLY A 195 -6.50 -1.09 54.55
N LEU A 196 -7.59 -0.32 54.60
CA LEU A 196 -8.13 0.20 55.86
C LEU A 196 -8.66 -0.91 56.77
N GLN A 197 -9.34 -1.93 56.21
CA GLN A 197 -9.79 -3.10 56.97
C GLN A 197 -8.63 -3.94 57.51
N GLU A 198 -7.58 -4.14 56.72
CA GLU A 198 -6.37 -4.84 57.16
C GLU A 198 -5.66 -4.05 58.28
N GLU A 199 -5.56 -2.73 58.16
CA GLU A 199 -5.02 -1.86 59.20
C GLU A 199 -5.86 -1.85 60.49
N THR A 200 -7.18 -1.96 60.43
CA THR A 200 -7.99 -2.17 61.64
C THR A 200 -7.75 -3.55 62.26
N ALA A 201 -7.74 -4.62 61.46
CA ALA A 201 -7.50 -5.97 61.94
C ALA A 201 -6.09 -6.14 62.56
N ARG A 202 -5.06 -5.49 61.98
CA ARG A 202 -3.69 -5.43 62.54
C ARG A 202 -3.68 -4.72 63.91
N ARG A 203 -4.45 -3.66 64.10
CA ARG A 203 -4.56 -2.93 65.38
C ARG A 203 -5.32 -3.75 66.42
N GLU A 204 -6.41 -4.41 66.04
CA GLU A 204 -7.15 -5.34 66.88
C GLU A 204 -6.25 -6.50 67.33
N GLN A 205 -5.46 -7.08 66.42
CA GLN A 205 -4.47 -8.12 66.76
C GLN A 205 -3.40 -7.61 67.76
N GLN A 206 -2.90 -6.38 67.58
CA GLN A 206 -1.96 -5.76 68.53
C GLN A 206 -2.60 -5.51 69.91
N GLN A 207 -3.86 -5.08 69.95
CA GLN A 207 -4.63 -4.90 71.19
C GLN A 207 -4.88 -6.24 71.89
N LEU A 208 -5.24 -7.30 71.15
CA LEU A 208 -5.41 -8.65 71.70
C LEU A 208 -4.10 -9.21 72.26
N LEU A 209 -2.96 -9.01 71.56
CA LEU A 209 -1.64 -9.38 72.08
C LEU A 209 -1.23 -8.58 73.32
N HIS A 210 -1.65 -7.32 73.44
CA HIS A 210 -1.44 -6.51 74.65
C HIS A 210 -2.30 -7.03 75.81
N ALA A 211 -3.60 -7.25 75.57
CA ALA A 211 -4.52 -7.79 76.57
C ALA A 211 -4.10 -9.20 77.03
N GLN A 212 -3.60 -10.06 76.13
CA GLN A 212 -3.06 -11.37 76.47
C GLN A 212 -1.84 -11.28 77.39
N ARG A 213 -0.96 -10.29 77.19
CA ARG A 213 0.19 -10.05 78.08
C ARG A 213 -0.24 -9.53 79.45
N GLN A 214 -1.25 -8.66 79.50
CA GLN A 214 -1.83 -8.18 80.77
C GLN A 214 -2.48 -9.34 81.53
N ALA A 215 -3.33 -10.14 80.88
CA ALA A 215 -3.95 -11.31 81.49
C ALA A 215 -2.92 -12.37 81.94
N ALA A 216 -1.77 -12.49 81.25
CA ALA A 216 -0.67 -13.33 81.70
C ALA A 216 -0.06 -12.80 83.01
N LEU A 217 0.28 -11.51 83.07
CA LEU A 217 0.80 -10.87 84.29
C LEU A 217 -0.20 -10.95 85.45
N GLU A 218 -1.48 -10.66 85.21
CA GLU A 218 -2.57 -10.82 86.19
C GLU A 218 -2.67 -12.28 86.68
N SER A 219 -2.48 -13.27 85.80
CA SER A 219 -2.46 -14.68 86.20
C SER A 219 -1.22 -15.06 87.01
N GLU A 220 -0.05 -14.48 86.70
CA GLU A 220 1.18 -14.64 87.48
C GLU A 220 0.99 -14.03 88.88
N GLU A 221 0.47 -12.80 88.98
CA GLU A 221 0.12 -12.13 90.25
C GLU A 221 -0.89 -12.93 91.08
N VAL A 222 -1.92 -13.52 90.45
CA VAL A 222 -2.88 -14.40 91.12
C VAL A 222 -2.22 -15.70 91.60
N THR A 223 -1.32 -16.32 90.83
CA THR A 223 -0.59 -17.52 91.28
C THR A 223 0.38 -17.22 92.43
N ALA A 224 1.08 -16.07 92.40
CA ALA A 224 1.92 -15.62 93.51
C ALA A 224 1.09 -15.34 94.76
N SER A 225 -0.06 -14.66 94.61
CA SER A 225 -1.01 -14.42 95.70
C SER A 225 -1.55 -15.72 96.31
N TYR A 226 -1.80 -16.73 95.47
CA TYR A 226 -2.22 -18.06 95.93
C TYR A 226 -1.08 -18.81 96.64
N GLN A 227 0.16 -18.73 96.15
CA GLN A 227 1.34 -19.30 96.80
C GLN A 227 1.55 -18.69 98.19
N HIS A 228 1.53 -17.36 98.33
CA HIS A 228 1.62 -16.67 99.60
C HIS A 228 0.46 -17.00 100.56
N LEU A 229 -0.76 -17.24 100.05
CA LEU A 229 -1.87 -17.72 100.85
C LEU A 229 -1.64 -19.14 101.39
N GLU A 230 -1.06 -20.04 100.59
CA GLU A 230 -0.68 -21.39 101.02
C GLU A 230 0.54 -21.39 101.97
N GLU A 231 1.47 -20.44 101.83
CA GLU A 231 2.56 -20.21 102.78
C GLU A 231 2.02 -19.74 104.12
N ALA A 232 1.19 -18.70 104.14
CA ALA A 232 0.55 -18.19 105.36
C ALA A 232 -0.34 -19.25 106.05
N LYS A 233 -0.99 -20.15 105.29
CA LYS A 233 -1.71 -21.31 105.85
C LYS A 233 -0.76 -22.28 106.55
N LYS A 234 0.38 -22.63 105.94
CA LYS A 234 1.40 -23.52 106.53
C LYS A 234 1.97 -22.91 107.81
N GLU A 235 2.34 -21.63 107.77
CA GLU A 235 2.78 -20.88 108.94
C GLU A 235 1.73 -20.88 110.05
N HIS A 236 0.45 -20.63 109.71
CA HIS A 236 -0.64 -20.70 110.68
C HIS A 236 -0.79 -22.10 111.30
N THR A 237 -0.67 -23.18 110.52
CA THR A 237 -0.69 -24.54 111.07
C THR A 237 0.49 -24.83 111.99
N HIS A 238 1.70 -24.38 111.63
CA HIS A 238 2.90 -24.51 112.47
C HIS A 238 2.79 -23.66 113.76
N LEU A 239 2.19 -22.48 113.70
CA LEU A 239 1.88 -21.65 114.87
C LEU A 239 0.83 -22.31 115.78
N LEU A 240 -0.20 -22.96 115.22
CA LEU A 240 -1.16 -23.75 116.00
C LEU A 240 -0.49 -24.97 116.66
N GLU A 241 0.44 -25.65 115.98
CA GLU A 241 1.16 -26.80 116.53
C GLU A 241 2.16 -26.41 117.63
N SER A 242 2.95 -25.37 117.42
CA SER A 242 3.83 -24.82 118.47
C SER A 242 3.03 -24.25 119.65
N ASN A 243 1.86 -23.64 119.43
CA ASN A 243 0.98 -23.23 120.53
C ASN A 243 0.45 -24.45 121.32
N ARG A 244 0.06 -25.55 120.65
CA ARG A 244 -0.29 -26.82 121.30
C ARG A 244 0.89 -27.43 122.08
N GLN A 245 2.12 -27.33 121.56
CA GLN A 245 3.32 -27.78 122.27
C GLN A 245 3.58 -26.93 123.52
N LEU A 246 3.47 -25.60 123.42
CA LEU A 246 3.58 -24.68 124.56
C LEU A 246 2.49 -24.91 125.60
N GLN A 247 1.26 -25.23 125.20
CA GLN A 247 0.18 -25.62 126.12
C GLN A 247 0.55 -26.89 126.91
N ARG A 248 1.03 -27.95 126.22
CA ARG A 248 1.52 -29.17 126.88
C ARG A 248 2.65 -28.88 127.87
N LEU A 249 3.64 -28.08 127.47
CA LEU A 249 4.75 -27.68 128.35
C LEU A 249 4.27 -26.85 129.55
N LEU A 250 3.28 -25.98 129.38
CA LEU A 250 2.65 -25.25 130.50
C LEU A 250 1.88 -26.19 131.43
N ASP A 251 1.22 -27.22 130.91
CA ASP A 251 0.53 -28.23 131.72
C ASP A 251 1.50 -29.20 132.43
N GLU A 252 2.62 -29.57 131.80
CA GLU A 252 3.73 -30.27 132.47
C GLU A 252 4.36 -29.40 133.58
N LEU A 253 4.55 -28.10 133.35
CA LEU A 253 5.04 -27.17 134.37
C LEU A 253 4.02 -26.94 135.50
N ARG A 254 2.71 -26.94 135.20
CA ARG A 254 1.63 -26.94 136.21
C ARG A 254 1.63 -28.23 137.03
N ALA A 255 1.81 -29.39 136.39
CA ALA A 255 1.91 -30.68 137.08
C ALA A 255 3.14 -30.72 138.00
N ARG A 256 4.33 -30.37 137.50
CA ARG A 256 5.55 -30.26 138.32
C ARG A 256 5.42 -29.24 139.43
N ARG A 257 4.71 -28.12 139.21
CA ARG A 257 4.39 -27.16 140.27
C ARG A 257 3.50 -27.80 141.34
N ALA A 258 2.43 -28.51 140.96
CA ALA A 258 1.55 -29.19 141.91
C ALA A 258 2.27 -30.31 142.68
N GLU A 259 3.17 -31.05 142.03
CA GLU A 259 4.07 -32.00 142.68
C GLU A 259 4.96 -31.30 143.72
N LEU A 260 5.64 -30.20 143.35
CA LEU A 260 6.47 -29.41 144.26
C LEU A 260 5.64 -28.77 145.39
N GLU A 261 4.42 -28.32 145.13
CA GLU A 261 3.50 -27.81 146.14
C GLU A 261 3.09 -28.92 147.13
N SER A 262 2.78 -30.14 146.64
CA SER A 262 2.53 -31.29 147.51
C SER A 262 3.76 -31.74 148.31
N GLN A 263 4.97 -31.61 147.75
CA GLN A 263 6.22 -31.84 148.48
C GLN A 263 6.44 -30.77 149.56
N VAL A 264 6.11 -29.52 149.27
CA VAL A 264 6.12 -28.42 150.27
C VAL A 264 5.07 -28.65 151.35
N GLU A 265 3.87 -29.16 151.03
CA GLU A 265 2.86 -29.54 152.03
C GLU A 265 3.29 -30.75 152.86
N ALA A 266 3.94 -31.74 152.26
CA ALA A 266 4.55 -32.86 152.98
C ALA A 266 5.64 -32.37 153.95
N LEU A 267 6.53 -31.48 153.50
CA LEU A 267 7.56 -30.86 154.33
C LEU A 267 6.97 -29.93 155.40
N GLN A 268 5.87 -29.21 155.13
CA GLN A 268 5.17 -28.40 156.13
C GLN A 268 4.44 -29.26 157.17
N THR A 269 3.84 -30.38 156.79
CA THR A 269 3.21 -31.31 157.75
C THR A 269 4.25 -32.08 158.56
N GLN A 270 5.39 -32.46 157.96
CA GLN A 270 6.56 -32.96 158.67
C GLN A 270 7.12 -31.91 159.64
N SER A 271 7.28 -30.66 159.20
CA SER A 271 7.72 -29.53 160.03
C SER A 271 6.76 -29.30 161.21
N ARG A 272 5.44 -29.27 161.00
CA ARG A 272 4.44 -29.17 162.08
C ARG A 272 4.46 -30.37 163.05
N ARG A 273 4.78 -31.59 162.58
CA ARG A 273 4.98 -32.77 163.44
C ARG A 273 6.25 -32.66 164.26
N LEU A 274 7.36 -32.25 163.64
CA LEU A 274 8.63 -31.97 164.32
C LEU A 274 8.46 -30.84 165.34
N GLN A 275 7.74 -29.77 165.00
CA GLN A 275 7.49 -28.64 165.88
C GLN A 275 6.62 -29.03 167.08
N LYS A 276 5.61 -29.90 166.91
CA LYS A 276 4.90 -30.52 168.03
C LYS A 276 5.83 -31.38 168.89
N HIS A 277 6.63 -32.27 168.29
CA HIS A 277 7.61 -33.05 169.04
C HIS A 277 8.60 -32.16 169.79
N ILE A 278 9.03 -31.02 169.22
CA ILE A 278 9.86 -30.03 169.90
C ILE A 278 9.10 -29.43 171.09
N SER A 279 7.85 -28.99 170.95
CA SER A 279 7.05 -28.49 172.09
C SER A 279 6.82 -29.52 173.19
N ASP A 280 6.55 -30.77 172.84
CA ASP A 280 6.36 -31.88 173.78
C ASP A 280 7.69 -32.23 174.48
N LEU A 281 8.81 -32.23 173.74
CA LEU A 281 10.16 -32.45 174.27
C LEU A 281 10.67 -31.25 175.07
N GLU A 282 10.29 -30.02 174.77
CA GLU A 282 10.59 -28.81 175.57
C GLU A 282 9.86 -28.88 176.92
N ALA A 283 8.60 -29.34 176.94
CA ALA A 283 7.85 -29.57 178.17
C ALA A 283 8.43 -30.71 179.04
N GLU A 284 9.03 -31.75 178.44
CA GLU A 284 9.82 -32.73 179.18
C GLU A 284 11.21 -32.23 179.56
N ALA A 285 11.89 -31.48 178.69
CA ALA A 285 13.24 -30.97 178.92
C ALA A 285 13.28 -29.95 180.06
N GLN A 286 12.28 -29.07 180.16
CA GLN A 286 12.20 -28.12 181.29
C GLN A 286 12.00 -28.84 182.64
N ARG A 287 11.45 -30.06 182.64
CA ARG A 287 11.31 -30.93 183.82
C ARG A 287 12.50 -31.86 184.07
N LYS A 288 13.44 -31.93 183.12
CA LYS A 288 14.68 -32.73 183.19
C LYS A 288 15.94 -31.85 183.33
N GLN A 289 15.87 -30.56 183.02
CA GLN A 289 16.96 -29.59 183.21
C GLN A 289 17.38 -29.41 184.67
N ASP A 290 16.47 -29.64 185.63
CA ASP A 290 16.80 -29.66 187.06
C ASP A 290 17.61 -30.92 187.48
N MET A 291 17.85 -31.88 186.58
CA MET A 291 18.61 -33.12 186.84
C MET A 291 19.65 -33.47 185.76
N LEU A 292 20.71 -32.64 185.67
CA LEU A 292 21.98 -32.91 184.93
C LEU A 292 21.87 -32.78 183.39
N LYS A 293 22.79 -32.19 182.61
CA LYS A 293 24.28 -32.20 182.50
C LYS A 293 24.88 -33.49 181.86
N GLU A 294 24.99 -33.59 180.51
CA GLU A 294 26.10 -34.23 179.68
C GLU A 294 25.83 -34.42 178.11
N LEU A 295 26.67 -33.83 177.21
CA LEU A 295 27.25 -34.28 175.86
C LEU A 295 26.52 -34.19 174.42
N GLU A 296 27.23 -34.39 173.24
CA GLU A 296 27.18 -33.68 171.85
C GLU A 296 27.04 -34.47 170.43
N ALA A 297 26.92 -33.87 169.15
CA ALA A 297 26.86 -34.50 167.71
C ALA A 297 26.96 -33.62 166.31
N LYS A 298 27.15 -34.13 165.01
CA LYS A 298 27.40 -33.40 163.62
C LYS A 298 27.20 -34.03 162.12
N GLU A 299 27.20 -33.21 160.97
CA GLU A 299 27.50 -33.29 159.41
C GLU A 299 26.77 -34.17 158.23
N SER A 300 26.82 -34.15 156.82
CA SER A 300 27.27 -33.42 155.49
C SER A 300 26.68 -34.09 154.11
N SER A 301 26.85 -33.96 152.70
CA SER A 301 27.41 -33.14 151.48
C SER A 301 27.00 -33.63 149.95
N ALA A 302 27.29 -32.99 148.72
CA ALA A 302 26.87 -33.40 147.24
C ALA A 302 27.49 -32.71 145.86
N ALA A 303 27.26 -33.14 144.53
CA ALA A 303 27.78 -32.56 143.15
C ALA A 303 27.24 -32.98 141.64
N PRO A 304 27.52 -32.32 140.40
CA PRO A 304 26.97 -32.53 138.94
C PRO A 304 27.83 -32.30 137.54
N ARG A 305 27.34 -32.45 136.20
CA ARG A 305 28.05 -32.14 134.81
C ARG A 305 27.31 -31.96 133.33
N PHE A 306 27.94 -32.15 132.06
CA PHE A 306 27.67 -31.63 130.59
C PHE A 306 27.63 -32.64 129.28
N GLU A 307 27.69 -32.49 127.87
CA GLU A 307 28.19 -31.62 126.65
C GLU A 307 27.66 -31.95 125.10
N PRO A 308 28.05 -31.28 123.89
CA PRO A 308 27.47 -31.32 122.41
C PRO A 308 28.35 -31.23 121.00
N ASP A 309 27.81 -31.27 119.68
CA ASP A 309 28.29 -30.77 118.24
C ASP A 309 27.78 -31.52 116.86
N LEU A 310 27.95 -31.36 115.45
CA LEU A 310 28.18 -30.45 114.16
C LEU A 310 28.11 -31.26 112.72
N HIS A 311 28.23 -31.01 111.31
CA HIS A 311 28.23 -30.05 110.05
C HIS A 311 28.32 -30.84 108.59
N ILE A 312 28.46 -30.55 107.19
CA ILE A 312 28.63 -29.53 105.98
C ILE A 312 28.68 -30.26 104.48
N GLU A 313 28.72 -29.94 103.08
CA GLU A 313 28.52 -28.93 101.87
C GLU A 313 28.57 -29.51 100.30
N ASP A 314 28.48 -28.77 99.10
CA ASP A 314 28.35 -29.21 97.57
C ASP A 314 28.73 -28.26 96.26
N LEU A 315 28.72 -28.66 94.89
CA LEU A 315 29.05 -27.84 93.58
C LEU A 315 28.65 -28.27 92.02
N ARG A 316 29.10 -27.62 90.84
CA ARG A 316 28.61 -27.71 89.34
C ARG A 316 29.49 -27.26 88.03
N LYS A 317 29.17 -27.53 86.67
CA LYS A 317 29.78 -26.99 85.30
C LYS A 317 29.24 -27.43 83.81
N SER A 318 29.62 -26.84 82.58
CA SER A 318 29.21 -27.15 81.09
C SER A 318 29.88 -26.45 79.77
N LEU A 319 29.74 -26.86 78.42
CA LEU A 319 30.24 -26.21 77.08
C LEU A 319 29.75 -26.73 75.60
N GLY A 320 30.15 -26.17 74.38
CA GLY A 320 29.94 -26.66 72.93
C GLY A 320 30.48 -25.84 71.64
N THR A 321 30.48 -26.37 70.35
CA THR A 321 30.99 -25.69 69.05
C THR A 321 30.43 -26.13 67.60
N ARG A 322 31.10 -25.89 66.41
CA ARG A 322 30.56 -25.69 64.99
C ARG A 322 31.37 -26.29 63.77
N MET A 323 30.71 -26.55 62.59
CA MET A 323 31.13 -26.55 61.12
C MET A 323 31.07 -27.85 60.26
N GLU A 324 31.04 -27.65 58.91
CA GLU A 324 31.21 -28.57 57.73
C GLU A 324 29.96 -29.36 57.25
N GLU A 325 29.29 -29.16 56.07
CA GLU A 325 29.34 -28.23 54.89
C GLU A 325 29.96 -28.78 53.54
N THR A 326 29.16 -29.34 52.59
CA THR A 326 29.57 -29.97 51.28
C THR A 326 28.51 -29.88 50.15
N ASP A 327 28.78 -29.31 48.94
CA ASP A 327 27.74 -29.26 47.85
C ASP A 327 28.16 -29.00 46.36
N LEU A 328 29.45 -28.80 46.03
CA LEU A 328 29.87 -28.05 44.81
C LEU A 328 29.71 -28.72 43.41
N SER A 329 29.05 -29.88 43.27
CA SER A 329 28.99 -30.62 41.99
C SER A 329 27.78 -30.26 41.10
N LEU A 330 26.57 -30.33 41.65
CA LEU A 330 25.31 -30.14 40.90
C LEU A 330 25.14 -28.72 40.36
N ASP A 331 25.70 -27.72 41.06
CA ASP A 331 25.47 -26.32 40.74
C ASP A 331 26.20 -25.88 39.45
N SER A 332 27.30 -26.55 39.09
CA SER A 332 28.00 -26.34 37.81
C SER A 332 27.09 -26.58 36.60
N VAL A 333 26.36 -27.71 36.59
CA VAL A 333 25.43 -28.07 35.51
C VAL A 333 24.26 -27.08 35.42
N ARG A 334 23.76 -26.62 36.58
CA ARG A 334 22.71 -25.56 36.65
C ARG A 334 23.20 -24.24 36.05
N HIS A 335 24.45 -23.87 36.29
CA HIS A 335 25.06 -22.68 35.68
C HIS A 335 25.21 -22.82 34.16
N TYR A 336 25.64 -23.99 33.64
CA TYR A 336 25.72 -24.23 32.19
C TYR A 336 24.35 -24.18 31.50
N LEU A 337 23.32 -24.83 32.03
CA LEU A 337 21.96 -24.76 31.49
C LEU A 337 21.40 -23.33 31.52
N SER A 338 21.66 -22.59 32.62
CA SER A 338 21.27 -21.18 32.74
C SER A 338 21.97 -20.30 31.70
N ALA A 339 23.26 -20.52 31.44
CA ALA A 339 24.04 -19.77 30.46
C ALA A 339 23.61 -20.06 29.01
N GLU A 340 23.42 -21.33 28.65
CA GLU A 340 22.94 -21.69 27.31
C GLU A 340 21.48 -21.24 27.10
N GLY A 341 20.63 -21.30 28.14
CA GLY A 341 19.29 -20.71 28.11
C GLY A 341 19.30 -19.19 27.93
N MET A 342 20.27 -18.47 28.52
CA MET A 342 20.49 -17.04 28.27
C MET A 342 20.94 -16.78 26.82
N ALA A 343 21.86 -17.59 26.30
CA ALA A 343 22.31 -17.49 24.91
C ALA A 343 21.17 -17.75 23.92
N LEU A 344 20.31 -18.74 24.19
CA LEU A 344 19.14 -19.07 23.38
C LEU A 344 18.09 -17.95 23.38
N ARG A 345 17.84 -17.31 24.54
CA ARG A 345 17.01 -16.08 24.62
C ARG A 345 17.60 -14.93 23.80
N SER A 346 18.91 -14.68 23.92
CA SER A 346 19.61 -13.66 23.13
C SER A 346 19.53 -13.92 21.61
N ALA A 347 19.68 -15.18 21.19
CA ALA A 347 19.53 -15.57 19.78
C ALA A 347 18.09 -15.41 19.25
N LYS A 348 17.07 -15.69 20.07
CA LYS A 348 15.66 -15.38 19.74
C LYS A 348 15.45 -13.88 19.56
N GLU A 349 15.98 -13.07 20.46
CA GLU A 349 15.93 -11.61 20.33
C GLU A 349 16.63 -11.11 19.07
N PHE A 350 17.81 -11.65 18.73
CA PHE A 350 18.50 -11.32 17.49
C PHE A 350 17.63 -11.62 16.26
N LEU A 351 17.01 -12.80 16.18
CA LEU A 351 16.10 -13.14 15.08
C LEU A 351 14.85 -12.22 15.05
N VAL A 352 14.31 -11.79 16.19
CA VAL A 352 13.21 -10.81 16.26
C VAL A 352 13.66 -9.42 15.78
N ARG A 353 14.85 -8.97 16.18
CA ARG A 353 15.46 -7.70 15.71
C ARG A 353 15.71 -7.75 14.20
N GLN A 354 16.25 -8.85 13.68
CA GLN A 354 16.40 -9.06 12.23
C GLN A 354 15.05 -9.14 11.51
N THR A 355 14.02 -9.78 12.08
CA THR A 355 12.65 -9.77 11.52
C THR A 355 12.13 -8.35 11.35
N ARG A 356 12.33 -7.48 12.36
CA ARG A 356 11.94 -6.07 12.31
C ARG A 356 12.75 -5.28 11.28
N SER A 357 14.05 -5.57 11.15
CA SER A 357 14.93 -5.01 10.11
C SER A 357 14.48 -5.40 8.69
N MET A 358 14.29 -6.70 8.45
CA MET A 358 13.74 -7.29 7.22
C MET A 358 12.44 -6.59 6.79
N ARG A 359 11.48 -6.44 7.70
CA ARG A 359 10.19 -5.76 7.42
C ARG A 359 10.38 -4.27 7.07
N ARG A 360 11.31 -3.57 7.73
CA ARG A 360 11.64 -2.17 7.39
C ARG A 360 12.27 -2.06 6.00
N ARG A 361 13.27 -2.88 5.67
CA ARG A 361 13.88 -2.91 4.34
C ARG A 361 12.88 -3.29 3.25
N GLN A 362 12.05 -4.31 3.48
CA GLN A 362 11.01 -4.71 2.52
C GLN A 362 9.96 -3.61 2.27
N SER A 363 9.62 -2.80 3.28
CA SER A 363 8.76 -1.62 3.09
C SER A 363 9.49 -0.48 2.36
N ALA A 364 10.77 -0.24 2.66
CA ALA A 364 11.58 0.75 1.96
C ALA A 364 11.77 0.38 0.47
N LEU A 365 12.07 -0.88 0.16
CA LEU A 365 12.15 -1.43 -1.19
C LEU A 365 10.83 -1.22 -1.96
N LYS A 366 9.68 -1.49 -1.34
CA LYS A 366 8.36 -1.22 -1.95
C LYS A 366 8.14 0.27 -2.22
N ALA A 367 8.59 1.16 -1.33
CA ALA A 367 8.51 2.60 -1.53
C ALA A 367 9.43 3.07 -2.67
N ALA A 368 10.66 2.55 -2.74
CA ALA A 368 11.62 2.84 -3.80
C ALA A 368 11.15 2.31 -5.17
N GLN A 369 10.59 1.10 -5.25
CA GLN A 369 9.94 0.58 -6.45
C GLN A 369 8.74 1.44 -6.90
N GLN A 370 7.96 2.02 -5.96
CA GLN A 370 6.91 2.99 -6.30
C GLN A 370 7.47 4.33 -6.78
N HIS A 371 8.58 4.80 -6.18
CA HIS A 371 9.25 6.02 -6.59
C HIS A 371 9.81 5.89 -8.01
N TRP A 372 10.55 4.82 -8.29
CA TRP A 372 11.07 4.48 -9.61
C TRP A 372 9.97 4.43 -10.68
N ARG A 373 8.82 3.79 -10.40
CA ARG A 373 7.66 3.79 -11.32
C ARG A 373 7.06 5.18 -11.56
N ARG A 374 7.10 6.09 -10.58
CA ARG A 374 6.61 7.47 -10.74
C ARG A 374 7.57 8.31 -11.59
N GLU A 375 8.88 8.20 -11.36
CA GLU A 375 9.87 8.92 -12.14
C GLU A 375 9.96 8.37 -13.58
N LEU A 376 9.84 7.05 -13.77
CA LEU A 376 9.70 6.45 -15.11
C LEU A 376 8.46 6.97 -15.86
N ALA A 377 7.33 7.15 -15.16
CA ALA A 377 6.11 7.72 -15.74
C ALA A 377 6.13 9.26 -15.86
N ARG A 378 7.21 9.91 -15.43
CA ARG A 378 7.41 11.37 -15.43
C ARG A 378 8.48 11.81 -16.42
N ALA A 379 9.43 10.93 -16.75
CA ALA A 379 10.42 11.13 -17.80
C ALA A 379 9.73 11.23 -19.18
N PRO A 380 9.77 12.38 -19.88
CA PRO A 380 9.17 12.51 -21.20
C PRO A 380 10.00 11.80 -22.26
N GLU A 381 9.37 11.28 -23.32
CA GLU A 381 10.03 10.66 -24.49
C GLU A 381 10.84 11.66 -25.37
N ALA A 382 11.17 12.84 -24.82
CA ALA A 382 11.67 14.01 -25.52
C ALA A 382 13.20 14.19 -25.42
N THR A 383 13.97 13.11 -25.57
CA THR A 383 15.32 13.09 -26.18
C THR A 383 15.85 11.66 -26.22
N LYS A 384 16.62 11.34 -27.26
CA LYS A 384 17.51 10.16 -27.22
C LYS A 384 18.74 10.54 -26.39
N ASP A 385 19.06 9.68 -25.42
CA ASP A 385 20.27 9.70 -24.59
C ASP A 385 20.55 10.92 -23.67
N PRO A 386 19.60 11.31 -22.78
CA PRO A 386 19.97 12.02 -21.55
C PRO A 386 20.63 11.04 -20.54
N PRO A 387 21.51 11.50 -19.62
CA PRO A 387 22.13 10.63 -18.62
C PRO A 387 21.14 10.00 -17.61
N GLY A 388 19.89 10.47 -17.58
CA GLY A 388 18.84 9.96 -16.69
C GLY A 388 18.32 8.55 -17.03
N THR A 389 18.43 8.09 -18.27
CA THR A 389 18.01 6.71 -18.62
C THR A 389 18.90 5.68 -17.96
N LYS A 390 20.23 5.85 -18.04
CA LYS A 390 21.20 5.00 -17.34
C LYS A 390 20.95 4.99 -15.84
N ALA A 391 20.83 6.16 -15.22
CA ALA A 391 20.55 6.26 -13.77
C ALA A 391 19.23 5.58 -13.34
N LEU A 392 18.20 5.55 -14.19
CA LEU A 392 16.96 4.79 -13.94
C LEU A 392 17.13 3.28 -14.16
N GLU A 393 18.03 2.85 -15.04
CA GLU A 393 18.30 1.44 -15.35
C GLU A 393 19.28 0.81 -14.35
N ASP A 394 20.27 1.58 -13.88
CA ASP A 394 21.14 1.26 -12.74
C ASP A 394 20.30 1.13 -11.47
N ALA A 395 19.44 2.13 -11.17
CA ALA A 395 18.52 2.08 -10.04
C ALA A 395 17.48 0.94 -10.14
N ARG A 396 17.22 0.39 -11.33
CA ARG A 396 16.42 -0.83 -11.48
C ARG A 396 17.23 -2.07 -11.07
N GLN A 397 18.50 -2.16 -11.45
CA GLN A 397 19.40 -3.24 -11.04
C GLN A 397 19.55 -3.28 -9.52
N ASP A 398 19.81 -2.14 -8.87
CA ASP A 398 19.85 -2.01 -7.40
C ASP A 398 18.60 -2.58 -6.71
N LEU A 399 17.40 -2.30 -7.26
CA LEU A 399 16.12 -2.77 -6.72
C LEU A 399 15.89 -4.26 -6.97
N GLU A 400 16.42 -4.83 -8.05
CA GLU A 400 16.42 -6.27 -8.30
C GLU A 400 17.43 -7.01 -7.40
N GLU A 401 18.59 -6.41 -7.11
CA GLU A 401 19.61 -6.98 -6.22
C GLU A 401 19.21 -6.95 -4.74
N GLU A 402 18.70 -5.84 -4.19
CA GLU A 402 18.15 -5.83 -2.82
C GLU A 402 16.93 -6.77 -2.72
N THR A 403 16.19 -7.02 -3.81
CA THR A 403 15.14 -8.06 -3.82
C THR A 403 15.74 -9.45 -3.59
N ARG A 404 16.82 -9.82 -4.31
CA ARG A 404 17.54 -11.11 -4.14
C ARG A 404 18.10 -11.23 -2.72
N HIS A 405 18.81 -10.20 -2.25
CA HIS A 405 19.42 -10.16 -0.91
C HIS A 405 18.38 -10.27 0.22
N LEU A 406 17.20 -9.65 0.10
CA LEU A 406 16.12 -9.87 1.06
C LEU A 406 15.58 -11.31 1.02
N ASP A 407 15.51 -11.97 -0.14
CA ASP A 407 15.09 -13.38 -0.23
C ASP A 407 16.15 -14.37 0.30
N GLU A 408 17.44 -14.09 0.08
CA GLU A 408 18.55 -14.78 0.73
C GLU A 408 18.46 -14.65 2.25
N MET A 409 18.27 -13.42 2.76
CA MET A 409 18.10 -13.16 4.19
C MET A 409 16.84 -13.83 4.76
N LYS A 410 15.72 -13.88 4.03
CA LYS A 410 14.54 -14.69 4.38
C LYS A 410 14.84 -16.20 4.41
N SER A 411 15.78 -16.70 3.61
CA SER A 411 16.20 -18.11 3.62
C SER A 411 17.10 -18.42 4.83
N ALA A 412 18.07 -17.53 5.13
CA ALA A 412 18.97 -17.64 6.26
C ALA A 412 18.22 -17.52 7.59
N MET A 413 17.24 -16.61 7.68
CA MET A 413 16.37 -16.49 8.86
C MET A 413 15.53 -17.73 9.13
N ARG A 414 15.01 -18.40 8.10
CA ARG A 414 14.27 -19.67 8.27
C ARG A 414 15.20 -20.75 8.82
N LYS A 415 16.33 -21.01 8.16
CA LYS A 415 17.38 -21.93 8.64
C LYS A 415 17.83 -21.63 10.07
N GLY A 416 17.98 -20.35 10.44
CA GLY A 416 18.33 -19.90 11.78
C GLY A 416 17.23 -20.16 12.83
N HIS A 417 15.96 -20.01 12.46
CA HIS A 417 14.83 -20.35 13.32
C HIS A 417 14.71 -21.87 13.52
N ASP A 418 14.86 -22.65 12.45
CA ASP A 418 14.85 -24.12 12.49
C ASP A 418 16.00 -24.67 13.35
N LEU A 419 17.20 -24.09 13.22
CA LEU A 419 18.38 -24.43 14.04
C LEU A 419 18.16 -24.07 15.51
N LEU A 420 17.58 -22.90 15.79
CA LEU A 420 17.29 -22.47 17.16
C LEU A 420 16.22 -23.36 17.81
N LYS A 421 15.17 -23.73 17.07
CA LYS A 421 14.15 -24.68 17.51
C LYS A 421 14.77 -26.04 17.86
N LYS A 422 15.69 -26.56 17.04
CA LYS A 422 16.46 -27.78 17.34
C LYS A 422 17.38 -27.65 18.55
N LYS A 423 17.97 -26.48 18.81
CA LYS A 423 18.72 -26.23 20.05
C LYS A 423 17.80 -26.16 21.28
N GLU A 424 16.61 -25.58 21.14
CA GLU A 424 15.60 -25.51 22.20
C GLU A 424 15.05 -26.90 22.55
N GLU A 425 14.74 -27.72 21.54
CA GLU A 425 14.35 -29.12 21.72
C GLU A 425 15.43 -29.92 22.46
N LYS A 426 16.72 -29.73 22.10
CA LYS A 426 17.84 -30.37 22.81
C LYS A 426 18.09 -29.82 24.22
N LEU A 427 17.92 -28.52 24.46
CA LEU A 427 18.03 -27.94 25.79
C LEU A 427 16.93 -28.51 26.70
N ASN A 428 15.69 -28.58 26.19
CA ASN A 428 14.55 -29.15 26.90
C ASN A 428 14.76 -30.64 27.21
N GLN A 429 15.37 -31.41 26.28
CA GLN A 429 15.77 -32.80 26.52
C GLN A 429 16.78 -32.92 27.67
N LEU A 430 17.83 -32.10 27.68
CA LEU A 430 18.81 -32.07 28.78
C LEU A 430 18.19 -31.62 30.12
N GLU A 431 17.28 -30.64 30.09
CA GLU A 431 16.52 -30.23 31.28
C GLU A 431 15.57 -31.34 31.78
N SER A 432 14.96 -32.15 30.90
CA SER A 432 14.16 -33.29 31.33
C SER A 432 15.02 -34.41 31.91
N SER A 433 16.14 -34.76 31.26
CA SER A 433 17.05 -35.79 31.78
C SER A 433 17.64 -35.42 33.14
N LEU A 434 18.00 -34.16 33.37
CA LEU A 434 18.48 -33.71 34.69
C LEU A 434 17.39 -33.76 35.78
N ARG A 435 16.11 -33.56 35.41
CA ARG A 435 14.98 -33.71 36.36
C ARG A 435 14.68 -35.18 36.66
N GLU A 436 14.83 -36.04 35.66
CA GLU A 436 14.63 -37.49 35.76
C GLU A 436 15.76 -38.14 36.58
N GLU A 437 17.01 -37.75 36.37
CA GLU A 437 18.18 -38.19 37.16
C GLU A 437 18.08 -37.73 38.63
N ALA A 438 17.57 -36.50 38.88
CA ALA A 438 17.30 -36.03 40.24
C ALA A 438 16.17 -36.81 40.94
N LEU A 439 15.15 -37.26 40.20
CA LEU A 439 14.08 -38.12 40.73
C LEU A 439 14.56 -39.56 40.99
N ASP A 440 15.47 -40.09 40.16
CA ASP A 440 16.04 -41.42 40.38
C ASP A 440 16.97 -41.44 41.60
N GLU A 441 17.76 -40.39 41.88
CA GLU A 441 18.54 -40.30 43.12
C GLU A 441 17.69 -40.18 44.41
N ASP A 442 16.60 -39.40 44.40
CA ASP A 442 15.64 -39.40 45.52
C ASP A 442 15.00 -40.78 45.73
N THR A 443 14.82 -41.57 44.66
CA THR A 443 14.32 -42.95 44.72
C THR A 443 15.39 -43.94 45.19
N ARG A 444 16.66 -43.77 44.78
CA ARG A 444 17.80 -44.60 45.21
C ARG A 444 18.10 -44.50 46.69
N ARG A 445 17.76 -43.39 47.35
CA ARG A 445 17.83 -43.26 48.82
C ARG A 445 16.91 -44.22 49.59
N GLN A 446 16.01 -44.97 48.92
CA GLN A 446 15.06 -45.88 49.57
C GLN A 446 15.12 -47.36 49.15
N THR A 447 16.22 -47.88 48.56
CA THR A 447 16.39 -49.34 48.37
C THR A 447 17.78 -49.90 48.71
N PRO A 448 17.88 -51.07 49.39
CA PRO A 448 19.17 -51.71 49.66
C PRO A 448 19.59 -52.70 48.55
N LYS A 449 20.84 -52.53 48.09
CA LYS A 449 21.68 -53.41 47.23
C LYS A 449 21.17 -54.86 46.97
N LYS A 450 21.11 -55.25 45.69
CA LYS A 450 21.30 -56.64 45.22
C LYS A 450 21.86 -56.67 43.78
N GLY A 451 22.21 -57.85 43.28
CA GLY A 451 22.96 -58.06 42.03
C GLY A 451 22.31 -57.39 40.80
N VAL A 452 23.08 -56.92 39.81
CA VAL A 452 24.07 -57.67 39.02
C VAL A 452 23.41 -58.84 38.27
N THR A 453 22.82 -58.51 37.12
CA THR A 453 22.91 -59.31 35.90
C THR A 453 23.34 -58.37 34.78
N PHE A 454 24.49 -58.65 34.18
CA PHE A 454 25.03 -57.93 33.05
C PHE A 454 24.63 -58.71 31.80
N ASP A 455 24.00 -58.05 30.83
CA ASP A 455 23.98 -58.56 29.47
C ASP A 455 24.12 -57.37 28.50
N LEU A 456 25.09 -57.47 27.60
CA LEU A 456 25.38 -56.48 26.57
C LEU A 456 25.42 -57.22 25.23
N SER A 457 24.56 -56.79 24.32
CA SER A 457 24.76 -56.90 22.88
C SER A 457 24.05 -55.68 22.28
N ASP A 458 24.71 -54.73 21.62
CA ASP A 458 25.61 -54.85 20.45
C ASP A 458 24.86 -55.41 19.23
N THR A 459 24.83 -54.76 18.05
CA THR A 459 25.49 -53.50 17.65
C THR A 459 24.76 -52.77 16.50
N ASP A 460 24.95 -51.46 16.46
CA ASP A 460 25.20 -50.56 15.31
C ASP A 460 24.27 -50.48 14.06
N ASP A 461 23.83 -49.25 13.80
CA ASP A 461 23.94 -48.49 12.53
C ASP A 461 23.35 -49.00 11.18
N MET A 462 22.30 -48.31 10.69
CA MET A 462 22.50 -47.13 9.79
C MET A 462 21.20 -46.42 9.34
N SER A 463 21.26 -45.08 9.38
CA SER A 463 20.52 -44.06 8.60
C SER A 463 19.19 -44.36 7.84
N SER A 464 18.15 -43.62 8.22
CA SER A 464 17.31 -42.75 7.35
C SER A 464 16.55 -43.30 6.13
N ALA A 465 15.23 -43.50 6.29
CA ALA A 465 14.20 -43.13 5.30
C ALA A 465 12.82 -42.92 6.00
N GLY A 466 11.82 -42.38 5.29
CA GLY A 466 10.47 -42.09 5.82
C GLY A 466 9.33 -42.47 4.86
N SER A 467 8.16 -41.84 5.02
CA SER A 467 6.82 -42.25 4.52
C SER A 467 6.20 -43.39 5.36
N GLU A 468 4.94 -43.35 5.83
CA GLU A 468 3.64 -43.15 5.13
C GLU A 468 3.27 -44.35 4.21
N SER A 469 2.01 -44.79 4.07
CA SER A 469 0.72 -44.15 4.40
C SER A 469 -0.44 -45.16 4.64
N CYS A 470 -1.58 -44.66 5.14
CA CYS A 470 -2.97 -45.16 4.93
C CYS A 470 -3.40 -46.50 5.58
N PRO A 471 -4.75 -46.72 5.65
CA PRO A 471 -5.41 -47.52 4.60
C PRO A 471 -6.53 -46.80 3.82
N LEU A 472 -6.95 -47.46 2.73
CA LEU A 472 -7.80 -47.00 1.63
C LEU A 472 -9.32 -46.93 1.95
N PRO A 473 -10.13 -46.40 1.02
CA PRO A 473 -11.35 -47.05 0.54
C PRO A 473 -11.15 -47.77 -0.82
N HIS A 474 -11.88 -48.87 -1.00
CA HIS A 474 -11.75 -49.88 -2.05
C HIS A 474 -12.35 -49.46 -3.41
N TYR A 475 -11.69 -49.86 -4.50
CA TYR A 475 -12.27 -50.06 -5.84
C TYR A 475 -11.78 -51.38 -6.44
N GLU A 476 -12.48 -51.91 -7.44
CA GLU A 476 -12.14 -53.17 -8.13
C GLU A 476 -12.05 -52.97 -9.67
N TRP A 477 -11.57 -53.99 -10.38
CA TRP A 477 -10.90 -53.88 -11.68
C TRP A 477 -11.81 -53.92 -12.91
N GLN A 478 -11.36 -53.25 -14.00
CA GLN A 478 -11.25 -53.90 -15.31
C GLN A 478 -10.26 -53.19 -16.26
N CYS A 479 -9.61 -53.97 -17.15
CA CYS A 479 -8.55 -53.51 -18.07
C CYS A 479 -8.91 -53.74 -19.54
N ARG A 480 -8.35 -52.93 -20.46
CA ARG A 480 -7.98 -53.37 -21.81
C ARG A 480 -6.90 -52.51 -22.51
N GLN A 481 -5.68 -53.07 -22.57
CA GLN A 481 -4.62 -53.08 -23.61
C GLN A 481 -4.38 -51.91 -24.62
N GLY A 482 -3.09 -51.77 -25.00
CA GLY A 482 -2.52 -50.90 -26.05
C GLY A 482 -1.53 -49.87 -25.48
N GLU A 483 -0.20 -50.09 -25.38
CA GLU A 483 0.83 -50.34 -26.44
C GLU A 483 0.92 -49.15 -27.43
N ASP A 484 2.02 -48.38 -27.58
CA ASP A 484 3.42 -48.57 -27.14
C ASP A 484 4.20 -47.27 -26.76
N HIS A 485 5.32 -47.46 -26.04
CA HIS A 485 6.57 -46.66 -25.93
C HIS A 485 6.58 -45.14 -26.33
N VAL A 486 7.08 -44.16 -25.55
CA VAL A 486 8.26 -44.07 -24.66
C VAL A 486 8.04 -43.02 -23.53
N ASN A 487 8.74 -43.14 -22.40
CA ASN A 487 8.72 -42.20 -21.25
C ASN A 487 9.34 -40.80 -21.57
N LEU A 488 8.98 -39.71 -20.89
CA LEU A 488 9.37 -39.40 -19.50
C LEU A 488 8.24 -38.81 -18.62
N THR A 489 8.00 -39.51 -17.51
CA THR A 489 7.61 -39.05 -16.16
C THR A 489 6.84 -37.72 -16.01
N ALA A 490 5.55 -37.83 -15.66
CA ALA A 490 4.70 -36.71 -15.29
C ALA A 490 4.88 -36.25 -13.82
N ASN A 491 4.33 -35.07 -13.50
CA ASN A 491 3.88 -34.74 -12.14
C ASN A 491 2.48 -34.11 -12.23
N ALA A 492 1.45 -34.96 -12.19
CA ALA A 492 0.09 -34.64 -12.65
C ALA A 492 -0.84 -34.12 -11.54
N THR A 493 -0.59 -32.91 -11.04
CA THR A 493 -1.54 -32.22 -10.13
C THR A 493 -1.71 -30.75 -10.51
N LEU A 494 -2.63 -30.44 -11.45
CA LEU A 494 -3.44 -29.18 -11.56
C LEU A 494 -4.28 -29.11 -12.87
N PRO A 495 -5.16 -30.09 -13.21
CA PRO A 495 -5.75 -30.20 -14.55
C PRO A 495 -6.46 -28.93 -15.07
N TYR A 496 -7.29 -28.30 -14.23
CA TYR A 496 -8.13 -27.18 -14.62
C TYR A 496 -7.39 -25.91 -15.04
N LYS A 497 -6.19 -25.63 -14.49
CA LYS A 497 -5.45 -24.40 -14.82
C LYS A 497 -4.77 -24.51 -16.20
N TYR A 498 -4.27 -25.69 -16.55
CA TYR A 498 -3.64 -25.92 -17.85
C TYR A 498 -4.67 -25.92 -18.98
N HIS A 499 -5.86 -26.49 -18.80
CA HIS A 499 -6.91 -26.43 -19.83
C HIS A 499 -7.41 -25.01 -20.12
N TYR A 500 -7.54 -24.14 -19.10
CA TYR A 500 -7.89 -22.74 -19.34
C TYR A 500 -6.78 -21.99 -20.08
N LEU A 501 -5.51 -22.23 -19.72
CA LEU A 501 -4.37 -21.61 -20.37
C LEU A 501 -4.18 -22.11 -21.81
N SER A 502 -4.34 -23.40 -22.08
CA SER A 502 -4.25 -23.97 -23.43
C SER A 502 -5.40 -23.49 -24.31
N SER A 503 -6.63 -23.45 -23.79
CA SER A 503 -7.79 -22.90 -24.51
C SER A 503 -7.61 -21.41 -24.82
N SER A 504 -7.01 -20.64 -23.89
CA SER A 504 -6.68 -19.23 -24.09
C SER A 504 -5.61 -19.05 -25.17
N LEU A 505 -4.50 -19.79 -25.09
CA LEU A 505 -3.43 -19.78 -26.10
C LEU A 505 -3.92 -20.22 -27.49
N GLN A 506 -4.76 -21.26 -27.56
CA GLN A 506 -5.34 -21.74 -28.80
C GLN A 506 -6.34 -20.72 -29.39
N ARG A 507 -7.13 -20.04 -28.54
CA ARG A 507 -7.98 -18.93 -28.96
C ARG A 507 -7.15 -17.75 -29.50
N ILE A 508 -6.13 -17.31 -28.78
CA ILE A 508 -5.22 -16.22 -29.21
C ILE A 508 -4.52 -16.59 -30.52
N SER A 509 -4.05 -17.83 -30.66
CA SER A 509 -3.45 -18.35 -31.89
C SER A 509 -4.45 -18.34 -33.06
N SER A 510 -5.70 -18.78 -32.84
CA SER A 510 -6.74 -18.72 -33.87
C SER A 510 -7.11 -17.28 -34.28
N GLN A 511 -7.07 -16.34 -33.32
CA GLN A 511 -7.31 -14.92 -33.59
C GLN A 511 -6.14 -14.29 -34.36
N LEU A 512 -4.90 -14.59 -33.99
CA LEU A 512 -3.71 -14.17 -34.75
C LEU A 512 -3.71 -14.73 -36.17
N ASN A 513 -4.01 -16.02 -36.35
CA ASN A 513 -4.12 -16.62 -37.68
C ASN A 513 -5.28 -16.04 -38.49
N GLY A 514 -6.38 -15.66 -37.85
CA GLY A 514 -7.47 -14.90 -38.49
C GLY A 514 -7.01 -13.52 -38.97
N VAL A 515 -6.32 -12.75 -38.13
CA VAL A 515 -5.74 -11.44 -38.50
C VAL A 515 -4.68 -11.58 -39.59
N LEU A 516 -3.82 -12.59 -39.52
CA LEU A 516 -2.82 -12.89 -40.56
C LEU A 516 -3.46 -13.34 -41.88
N SER A 517 -4.59 -14.05 -41.84
CA SER A 517 -5.37 -14.38 -43.04
C SER A 517 -6.00 -13.12 -43.68
N MET A 518 -6.55 -12.23 -42.86
CA MET A 518 -7.08 -10.93 -43.32
C MET A 518 -5.98 -10.06 -43.93
N LEU A 519 -4.81 -9.97 -43.30
CA LEU A 519 -3.64 -9.27 -43.84
C LEU A 519 -3.10 -9.93 -45.11
N GLY A 520 -3.09 -11.26 -45.17
CA GLY A 520 -2.73 -12.03 -46.37
C GLY A 520 -3.64 -11.68 -47.56
N SER A 521 -4.96 -11.60 -47.32
CA SER A 521 -5.95 -11.19 -48.34
C SER A 521 -5.86 -9.72 -48.78
N LEU A 522 -5.06 -8.89 -48.09
CA LEU A 522 -4.74 -7.52 -48.48
C LEU A 522 -3.43 -7.41 -49.30
N THR A 523 -2.79 -8.54 -49.63
CA THR A 523 -1.63 -8.56 -50.53
C THR A 523 -2.10 -8.43 -51.99
N PRO A 524 -1.81 -7.33 -52.70
CA PRO A 524 -2.20 -7.20 -54.10
C PRO A 524 -1.45 -8.20 -54.96
N GLN A 525 -2.17 -8.95 -55.79
CA GLN A 525 -1.59 -9.83 -56.80
C GLN A 525 -0.75 -9.00 -57.79
N PRO A 526 0.51 -9.39 -58.09
CA PRO A 526 1.30 -8.68 -59.09
C PRO A 526 0.65 -8.82 -60.48
N PRO A 527 0.59 -7.74 -61.28
CA PRO A 527 -0.03 -7.77 -62.60
C PRO A 527 0.80 -8.57 -63.63
N PRO A 528 0.15 -9.13 -64.67
CA PRO A 528 0.81 -9.74 -65.82
C PRO A 528 1.40 -8.70 -66.79
#